data_AF-A0A522ACM4-F1
#
_entry.id   AF-A0A522ACM4-F1
#
_cell.length_a   1.000
_cell.length_b   1.000
_cell.length_c   1.000
_cell.angle_alpha   90.00
_cell.angle_beta   90.00
_cell.angle_gamma   90.00
#
_symmetry.space_group_name_H-M   'P 1'
#
loop_
_entity.id
_entity.type
_entity.pdbx_description
1 polymer ?
#
loop_
_entity_poly.entity_id
_entity_poly.type
_entity_poly.pdbx_seq_one_letter_code
_entity_poly.pdbx_strand_id
1 'polypeptide(L)'
;MKLLWEPSADFQRQTNMTAYMNWLADTRGLKFADYAALQRWSVAHLEVFWQSVWDYYRLQSTTPVARVLSSHAMPGAQWFAGASLNFAEHIFRGRGDDRPALLAADERHDLRE
;
A
#
# COMPACT_ATOMS: atom_id res chain seq x y z
N MET A 1 -27.25 -8.47 15.78
CA MET A 1 -26.18 -7.46 15.59
C MET A 1 -26.75 -6.36 14.71
N LYS A 2 -26.68 -5.09 15.13
CA LYS A 2 -27.27 -3.95 14.38
C LYS A 2 -26.15 -3.21 13.65
N LEU A 3 -26.29 -3.04 12.33
CA LEU A 3 -25.38 -2.22 11.53
C LEU A 3 -25.50 -0.76 11.98
N LEU A 4 -24.38 -0.14 12.37
CA LEU A 4 -24.36 1.22 12.90
C LEU A 4 -24.18 2.28 11.80
N TRP A 5 -23.46 1.94 10.73
CA TRP A 5 -23.15 2.82 9.62
C TRP A 5 -22.70 2.01 8.41
N GLU A 6 -22.95 2.53 7.21
CA GLU A 6 -22.48 2.00 5.95
C GLU A 6 -22.02 3.15 5.04
N PRO A 7 -20.85 3.04 4.38
CA PRO A 7 -20.39 4.06 3.44
C PRO A 7 -21.27 4.12 2.20
N SER A 8 -21.51 5.33 1.69
CA SER A 8 -22.19 5.52 0.41
C SER A 8 -21.39 4.89 -0.74
N ALA A 9 -22.08 4.56 -1.84
CA ALA A 9 -21.44 4.00 -3.02
C ALA A 9 -20.39 4.95 -3.64
N ASP A 10 -20.62 6.27 -3.57
CA ASP A 10 -19.64 7.27 -3.99
C ASP A 10 -18.37 7.23 -3.15
N PHE A 11 -18.52 7.13 -1.83
CA PHE A 11 -17.40 7.00 -0.92
C PHE A 11 -16.59 5.74 -1.24
N GLN A 12 -17.26 4.59 -1.42
CA GLN A 12 -16.62 3.32 -1.75
C GLN A 12 -15.81 3.43 -3.06
N ARG A 13 -16.36 4.08 -4.10
CA ARG A 13 -15.68 4.27 -5.39
C ARG A 13 -14.41 5.11 -5.31
N GLN A 14 -14.33 6.06 -4.39
CA GLN A 14 -13.21 7.00 -4.27
C GLN A 14 -12.09 6.52 -3.36
N THR A 15 -12.22 5.34 -2.74
CA THR A 15 -11.17 4.82 -1.85
C THR A 15 -9.93 4.37 -2.62
N ASN A 16 -8.77 4.46 -1.96
CA ASN A 16 -7.52 3.88 -2.46
C ASN A 16 -7.62 2.36 -2.70
N MET A 17 -8.49 1.68 -1.94
CA MET A 17 -8.71 0.25 -2.10
C MET A 17 -9.39 -0.07 -3.45
N THR A 18 -10.41 0.71 -3.82
CA THR A 18 -11.06 0.59 -5.14
C THR A 18 -10.08 0.90 -6.27
N ALA A 19 -9.26 1.94 -6.12
CA ALA A 19 -8.21 2.25 -7.08
C ALA A 19 -7.21 1.08 -7.26
N TYR A 20 -6.79 0.46 -6.16
CA TYR A 20 -5.91 -0.71 -6.18
C TYR A 20 -6.56 -1.95 -6.84
N MET A 21 -7.82 -2.25 -6.53
CA MET A 21 -8.55 -3.37 -7.16
C MET A 21 -8.72 -3.17 -8.66
N ASN A 22 -9.02 -1.94 -9.11
CA ASN A 22 -9.09 -1.62 -10.54
C ASN A 22 -7.73 -1.78 -11.20
N TRP A 23 -6.66 -1.29 -10.58
CA TRP A 23 -5.30 -1.46 -11.10
C TRP A 23 -4.89 -2.94 -11.20
N LEU A 24 -5.27 -3.78 -10.23
CA LEU A 24 -5.04 -5.24 -10.28
C LEU A 24 -5.79 -5.88 -11.45
N ALA A 25 -7.02 -5.45 -11.71
CA ALA A 25 -7.79 -5.94 -12.85
C ALA A 25 -7.13 -5.56 -14.18
N ASP A 26 -6.68 -4.31 -14.31
CA ASP A 26 -6.13 -3.79 -15.56
C ASP A 26 -4.72 -4.32 -15.86
N THR A 27 -3.87 -4.42 -14.83
CA THR A 27 -2.44 -4.77 -15.00
C THR A 27 -2.13 -6.25 -14.80
N ARG A 28 -2.96 -6.98 -14.07
CA ARG A 28 -2.73 -8.40 -13.73
C ARG A 28 -3.89 -9.31 -14.09
N GLY A 29 -4.99 -8.77 -14.61
CA GLY A 29 -6.20 -9.56 -14.88
C GLY A 29 -6.91 -10.08 -13.64
N LEU A 30 -6.56 -9.58 -12.44
CA LEU A 30 -7.11 -10.05 -11.17
C LEU A 30 -8.34 -9.22 -10.79
N LYS A 31 -9.52 -9.84 -10.83
CA LYS A 31 -10.81 -9.19 -10.52
C LYS A 31 -11.39 -9.77 -9.24
N PHE A 32 -11.91 -8.90 -8.38
CA PHE A 32 -12.52 -9.26 -7.11
C PHE A 32 -13.93 -8.67 -7.04
N ALA A 33 -14.88 -9.46 -6.54
CA ALA A 33 -16.28 -9.03 -6.42
C ALA A 33 -16.47 -8.04 -5.26
N ASP A 34 -15.70 -8.21 -4.19
CA ASP A 34 -15.76 -7.39 -2.99
C ASP A 34 -14.41 -7.40 -2.25
N TYR A 35 -14.32 -6.58 -1.20
CA TYR A 35 -13.14 -6.52 -0.33
C TYR A 35 -12.81 -7.88 0.32
N ALA A 36 -13.82 -8.68 0.66
CA ALA A 36 -13.61 -9.97 1.30
C ALA A 36 -12.95 -10.98 0.34
N ALA A 37 -13.28 -10.93 -0.95
CA ALA A 37 -12.62 -11.72 -2.00
C ALA A 37 -11.16 -11.29 -2.18
N LEU A 38 -10.88 -9.99 -2.21
CA LEU A 38 -9.52 -9.47 -2.22
C LEU A 38 -8.72 -9.93 -0.99
N GLN A 39 -9.32 -9.84 0.20
CA GLN A 39 -8.67 -10.23 1.46
C GLN A 39 -8.38 -11.73 1.52
N ARG A 40 -9.31 -12.59 1.07
CA ARG A 40 -9.05 -14.03 0.98
C ARG A 40 -7.90 -14.34 0.04
N TRP A 41 -7.86 -13.67 -1.11
CA TRP A 41 -6.77 -13.83 -2.07
C TRP A 41 -5.43 -13.32 -1.49
N SER A 42 -5.41 -12.17 -0.81
CA SER A 42 -4.18 -11.57 -0.29
C SER A 42 -3.48 -12.44 0.75
N VAL A 43 -4.23 -13.21 1.53
CA VAL A 43 -3.66 -14.17 2.49
C VAL A 43 -3.36 -15.53 1.88
N ALA A 44 -4.08 -15.94 0.83
CA ALA A 44 -3.85 -17.22 0.15
C ALA A 44 -2.64 -17.16 -0.80
N HIS A 45 -2.36 -16.00 -1.39
CA HIS A 45 -1.30 -15.79 -2.37
C HIS A 45 -0.36 -14.66 -1.93
N LEU A 46 0.26 -14.86 -0.77
CA LEU A 46 0.96 -13.83 -0.02
C LEU A 46 2.09 -13.15 -0.81
N GLU A 47 2.93 -13.93 -1.49
CA GLU A 47 4.04 -13.41 -2.31
C GLU A 47 3.53 -12.61 -3.51
N VAL A 48 2.47 -13.10 -4.17
CA VAL A 48 1.88 -12.41 -5.32
C VAL A 48 1.25 -11.09 -4.88
N PHE A 49 0.57 -11.10 -3.74
CA PHE A 49 -0.02 -9.91 -3.13
C PHE A 49 1.03 -8.88 -2.74
N TRP A 50 2.10 -9.29 -2.04
CA TRP A 50 3.12 -8.32 -1.64
C TRP A 50 3.93 -7.80 -2.83
N GLN A 51 4.18 -8.62 -3.85
CA GLN A 51 4.72 -8.12 -5.12
C GLN A 51 3.77 -7.10 -5.77
N SER A 52 2.45 -7.31 -5.73
CA SER A 52 1.51 -6.33 -6.28
C SER A 52 1.49 -5.02 -5.52
N VAL A 53 1.62 -5.05 -4.20
CA VAL A 53 1.77 -3.83 -3.39
C VAL A 53 3.06 -3.11 -3.76
N TRP A 54 4.18 -3.83 -3.88
CA TRP A 54 5.46 -3.27 -4.29
C TRP A 54 5.36 -2.53 -5.62
N ASP A 55 4.76 -3.17 -6.62
CA ASP A 55 4.64 -2.61 -7.97
C ASP A 55 3.61 -1.47 -8.04
N TYR A 56 2.48 -1.58 -7.33
CA TYR A 56 1.45 -0.55 -7.30
C TYR A 56 1.96 0.78 -6.74
N TYR A 57 2.69 0.72 -5.62
CA TYR A 57 3.36 1.90 -5.04
C TYR A 57 4.68 2.25 -5.73
N ARG A 58 5.08 1.46 -6.73
CA ARG A 58 6.29 1.63 -7.53
C ARG A 58 7.54 1.70 -6.66
N LEU A 59 7.64 0.83 -5.65
CA LEU A 59 8.81 0.80 -4.77
C LEU A 59 10.07 0.50 -5.60
N GLN A 60 11.15 1.19 -5.28
CA GLN A 60 12.43 1.10 -5.97
C GLN A 60 13.46 0.50 -5.02
N SER A 61 14.26 -0.41 -5.56
CA SER A 61 15.39 -0.98 -4.85
C SER A 61 16.66 -0.74 -5.64
N THR A 62 17.73 -0.41 -4.93
CA THR A 62 19.08 -0.26 -5.51
C THR A 62 19.70 -1.61 -5.86
N THR A 63 19.15 -2.71 -5.33
CA THR A 63 19.59 -4.08 -5.59
C THR A 63 18.42 -4.96 -6.05
N PRO A 64 18.66 -6.01 -6.84
CA PRO A 64 17.58 -6.89 -7.29
C PRO A 64 16.87 -7.60 -6.13
N VAL A 65 15.54 -7.66 -6.20
CA VAL A 65 14.74 -8.52 -5.32
C VAL A 65 14.97 -9.97 -5.74
N ALA A 66 15.52 -10.80 -4.84
CA ALA A 66 15.71 -12.22 -5.11
C ALA A 66 14.44 -13.03 -4.84
N ARG A 67 13.76 -12.75 -3.71
CA ARG A 67 12.49 -13.40 -3.32
C ARG A 67 11.61 -12.47 -2.50
N VAL A 68 10.31 -12.50 -2.72
CA VAL A 68 9.33 -11.71 -1.95
C VAL A 68 9.19 -12.21 -0.52
N LEU A 69 9.14 -13.53 -0.31
CA LEU A 69 9.11 -14.14 1.02
C LEU A 69 10.04 -15.36 1.02
N SER A 70 10.96 -15.42 1.97
CA SER A 70 11.94 -16.51 2.05
C SER A 70 11.40 -17.77 2.72
N SER A 71 10.47 -17.63 3.66
CA SER A 71 9.86 -18.71 4.44
C SER A 71 8.56 -18.23 5.09
N HIS A 72 7.59 -19.13 5.22
CA HIS A 72 6.35 -18.92 5.98
C HIS A 72 6.51 -19.27 7.47
N ALA A 73 7.65 -19.84 7.85
CA ALA A 73 7.95 -20.16 9.24
C ALA A 73 8.15 -18.89 10.07
N MET A 74 7.58 -18.90 11.27
CA MET A 74 7.70 -17.80 12.22
C MET A 74 8.30 -18.30 13.54
N PRO A 75 9.23 -17.53 14.16
CA PRO A 75 9.83 -16.27 13.68
C PRO A 75 10.89 -16.49 12.58
N GLY A 76 11.31 -15.41 11.90
CA GLY A 76 12.46 -15.43 10.97
C GLY A 76 12.12 -15.32 9.48
N ALA A 77 10.85 -15.13 9.13
CA ALA A 77 10.44 -14.81 7.76
C ALA A 77 11.16 -13.53 7.25
N GLN A 78 11.78 -13.61 6.06
CA GLN A 78 12.44 -12.47 5.42
C GLN A 78 11.64 -12.04 4.20
N TRP A 79 11.30 -10.75 4.17
CA TRP A 79 10.56 -10.12 3.08
C TRP A 79 11.51 -9.43 2.11
N PHE A 80 11.22 -9.53 0.81
CA PHE A 80 11.98 -8.93 -0.28
C PHE A 80 13.49 -9.15 -0.14
N ALA A 81 13.88 -10.40 0.15
CA ALA A 81 15.28 -10.77 0.32
C ALA A 81 16.11 -10.35 -0.90
N GLY A 82 17.24 -9.69 -0.64
CA GLY A 82 18.11 -9.11 -1.67
C GLY A 82 17.80 -7.65 -2.01
N ALA A 83 16.62 -7.13 -1.68
CA ALA A 83 16.27 -5.73 -1.89
C ALA A 83 16.95 -4.82 -0.86
N SER A 84 17.46 -3.69 -1.33
CA SER A 84 17.95 -2.57 -0.53
C SER A 84 17.23 -1.30 -0.96
N LEU A 85 16.69 -0.54 -0.02
CA LEU A 85 15.95 0.69 -0.29
C LEU A 85 16.20 1.72 0.80
N ASN A 86 15.93 2.99 0.47
CA ASN A 86 15.92 4.08 1.43
C ASN A 86 14.48 4.55 1.69
N PHE A 87 14.05 4.51 2.95
CA PHE A 87 12.69 4.89 3.33
C PHE A 87 12.40 6.38 3.12
N ALA A 88 13.35 7.25 3.50
CA ALA A 88 13.19 8.70 3.35
C ALA A 88 13.12 9.10 1.87
N GLU A 89 13.94 8.49 1.02
CA GLU A 89 13.89 8.69 -0.44
C GLU A 89 12.49 8.42 -0.99
N HIS A 90 11.85 7.34 -0.55
CA HIS A 90 10.49 7.00 -1.00
C HIS A 90 9.43 7.97 -0.48
N ILE A 91 9.54 8.45 0.77
CA ILE A 91 8.63 9.44 1.35
C ILE A 91 8.68 10.76 0.58
N PHE A 92 9.88 11.23 0.26
CA PHE A 92 10.08 12.53 -0.40
C PHE A 92 10.05 12.44 -1.93
N ARG A 93 9.83 11.26 -2.50
CA ARG A 93 9.84 11.06 -3.95
C ARG A 93 8.77 11.88 -4.66
N GLY A 94 9.18 12.64 -5.68
CA GLY A 94 8.26 13.43 -6.51
C GLY A 94 7.60 14.59 -5.77
N ARG A 95 8.12 14.93 -4.58
CA ARG A 95 7.70 16.08 -3.82
C ARG A 95 8.42 17.32 -4.32
N GLY A 96 7.67 18.37 -4.65
CA GLY A 96 8.21 19.70 -4.93
C GLY A 96 8.27 20.54 -3.65
N ASP A 97 9.05 21.62 -3.71
CA ASP A 97 9.17 22.61 -2.62
C ASP A 97 7.95 23.55 -2.54
N ASP A 98 6.93 23.32 -3.37
CA ASP A 98 5.72 24.13 -3.51
C ASP A 98 4.60 23.74 -2.54
N ARG A 99 4.79 22.70 -1.72
CA ARG A 99 3.77 22.19 -0.80
C ARG A 99 4.35 21.78 0.57
N PRO A 100 3.68 22.14 1.68
CA PRO A 100 4.14 21.86 3.04
C PRO A 100 4.23 20.36 3.36
N ALA A 101 5.36 19.94 3.93
CA ALA A 101 5.60 18.55 4.33
C ALA A 101 5.05 18.21 5.70
N LEU A 102 5.18 19.19 6.58
CA LEU A 102 4.65 19.17 7.92
C LEU A 102 3.73 20.38 8.01
N LEU A 103 2.61 20.21 8.71
CA LEU A 103 1.87 21.34 9.25
C LEU A 103 1.88 21.15 10.76
N ALA A 104 2.55 22.06 11.47
CA ALA A 104 2.73 22.01 12.91
C ALA A 104 1.87 23.09 13.59
N ALA A 105 1.24 22.73 14.70
CA ALA A 105 0.50 23.63 15.57
C ALA A 105 0.84 23.30 17.03
N ASP A 106 0.83 24.31 17.89
CA ASP A 106 0.94 24.13 19.34
C ASP A 106 -0.09 25.01 20.06
N GLU A 107 -0.19 24.90 21.39
CA GLU A 107 -1.18 25.68 22.16
C GLU A 107 -0.99 27.20 22.07
N ARG A 108 0.18 27.66 21.59
CA ARG A 108 0.57 29.06 21.47
C ARG A 108 0.57 29.55 20.02
N HIS A 109 0.51 28.66 19.04
CA HIS A 109 0.65 28.97 17.63
C HIS A 109 -0.33 28.18 16.77
N ASP A 110 -1.12 28.90 15.97
CA ASP A 110 -1.92 28.33 14.89
C ASP A 110 -1.06 27.54 13.90
N LEU A 111 -1.73 26.73 13.07
CA LEU A 111 -1.12 25.85 12.08
C LEU A 111 -0.15 26.59 11.14
N ARG A 112 1.10 26.12 11.11
CA ARG A 112 2.20 26.64 10.26
C ARG A 112 2.89 25.49 9.53
N GLU A 113 3.51 25.80 8.40
CA GLU A 113 4.43 24.88 7.69
C GLU A 113 5.72 24.63 8.47
#